data_AF-A0A7I5ECJ3-F1
#
_entry.id   AF-A0A7I5ECJ3-F1
#
_cell.length_a   1.000
_cell.length_b   1.000
_cell.length_c   1.000
_cell.angle_alpha   90.00
_cell.angle_beta   90.00
_cell.angle_gamma   90.00
#
_symmetry.space_group_name_H-M   'P 1'
#
loop_
_entity.id
_entity.type
_entity.pdbx_description
1 polymer ?
#
loop_
_entity_poly.entity_id
_entity_poly.type
_entity_poly.pdbx_seq_one_letter_code
_entity_poly.pdbx_strand_id
1 'polypeptide(L)'
;MTPGSVEDDERSGRPSAVDNDRLRALVEENPRTTLKDIGSRLSVSSRTVGIHMQEIGESKKLDKRVPHELTPHQKDRRYELASALLRSTGTIHF
;
A
#
# COMPACT_ATOMS: atom_id res chain seq x y z
N MET A 1 40.26 -43.78 2.55
CA MET A 1 39.43 -43.11 1.53
C MET A 1 38.41 -42.27 2.28
N THR A 2 38.74 -41.00 2.54
CA THR A 2 37.90 -40.06 3.29
C THR A 2 36.80 -39.57 2.35
N PRO A 3 35.51 -39.67 2.69
CA PRO A 3 34.47 -39.11 1.85
C PRO A 3 34.57 -37.57 1.94
N GLY A 4 34.74 -36.92 0.80
CA GLY A 4 34.75 -35.46 0.72
C GLY A 4 33.42 -34.91 1.18
N SER A 5 33.43 -34.17 2.29
CA SER A 5 32.31 -33.33 2.70
C SER A 5 32.24 -32.17 1.70
N VAL A 6 31.13 -32.08 0.99
CA VAL A 6 30.84 -30.99 0.06
C VAL A 6 29.97 -30.01 0.83
N GLU A 7 30.50 -28.83 1.14
CA GLU A 7 29.75 -27.72 1.74
C GLU A 7 28.73 -27.22 0.69
N ASP A 8 27.43 -27.30 0.99
CA ASP A 8 26.36 -26.75 0.14
C ASP A 8 26.20 -25.27 0.50
N ASP A 9 27.03 -24.42 -0.12
CA ASP A 9 26.91 -22.97 0.01
C ASP A 9 25.53 -22.50 -0.51
N GLU A 10 25.00 -21.45 0.11
CA GLU A 10 23.69 -20.91 -0.23
C GLU A 10 23.67 -20.47 -1.71
N ARG A 11 22.92 -21.21 -2.54
CA ARG A 11 22.90 -20.95 -3.98
C ARG A 11 22.31 -19.56 -4.23
N SER A 12 23.08 -18.70 -4.88
CA SER A 12 22.58 -17.44 -5.41
C SER A 12 21.43 -17.74 -6.36
N GLY A 13 20.19 -17.45 -5.94
CA GLY A 13 19.01 -17.60 -6.76
C GLY A 13 19.06 -16.75 -8.03
N ARG A 14 18.08 -16.92 -8.92
CA ARG A 14 17.98 -16.07 -10.12
C ARG A 14 17.73 -14.62 -9.68
N PRO A 15 18.51 -13.63 -10.17
CA PRO A 15 18.25 -12.23 -9.87
C PRO A 15 16.84 -11.85 -10.33
N SER A 16 16.10 -11.16 -9.47
CA SER A 16 14.79 -10.61 -9.80
C SER A 16 14.92 -9.67 -11.00
N ALA A 17 14.07 -9.85 -12.01
CA ALA A 17 14.05 -9.00 -13.18
C ALA A 17 13.28 -7.68 -12.93
N VAL A 18 12.59 -7.56 -11.80
CA VAL A 18 11.76 -6.39 -11.49
C VAL A 18 12.45 -5.54 -10.43
N ASP A 19 12.60 -4.27 -10.76
CA ASP A 19 13.03 -3.23 -9.85
C ASP A 19 11.87 -2.85 -8.90
N ASN A 20 12.02 -3.23 -7.63
CA ASN A 20 11.01 -3.01 -6.60
C ASN A 20 10.81 -1.52 -6.26
N ASP A 21 11.83 -0.68 -6.43
CA ASP A 21 11.73 0.76 -6.17
C ASP A 21 10.91 1.45 -7.26
N ARG A 22 11.12 1.05 -8.53
CA ARG A 22 10.28 1.53 -9.65
C ARG A 22 8.84 1.06 -9.51
N LEU A 23 8.63 -0.16 -9.02
CA LEU A 23 7.30 -0.71 -8.76
C LEU A 23 6.58 0.05 -7.63
N ARG A 24 7.29 0.43 -6.55
CA ARG A 24 6.76 1.29 -5.48
C ARG A 24 6.37 2.68 -6.01
N ALA A 25 7.23 3.31 -6.80
CA ALA A 25 6.96 4.63 -7.37
C ALA A 25 5.67 4.66 -8.21
N LEU A 26 5.40 3.60 -8.98
CA LEU A 26 4.18 3.48 -9.78
C LEU A 26 2.91 3.34 -8.92
N VAL A 27 3.01 2.63 -7.79
CA VAL A 27 1.88 2.48 -6.84
C VAL A 27 1.63 3.79 -6.11
N GLU A 28 2.67 4.51 -5.70
CA GLU A 28 2.56 5.79 -5.01
C GLU A 28 2.02 6.89 -5.94
N GLU A 29 2.43 6.92 -7.20
CA GLU A 29 1.88 7.83 -8.22
C GLU A 29 0.37 7.70 -8.35
N ASN A 30 -0.13 6.46 -8.43
CA ASN A 30 -1.56 6.20 -8.52
C ASN A 30 -1.91 4.85 -7.89
N PRO A 31 -2.41 4.85 -6.63
CA PRO A 31 -2.77 3.64 -5.90
C PRO A 31 -3.91 2.82 -6.53
N ARG A 32 -4.64 3.40 -7.50
CA ARG A 32 -5.75 2.73 -8.20
C ARG A 32 -5.31 2.04 -9.50
N THR A 33 -4.02 2.05 -9.83
CA THR A 33 -3.49 1.37 -11.01
C THR A 33 -3.68 -0.14 -10.92
N THR A 34 -3.91 -0.78 -12.07
CA THR A 34 -4.07 -2.24 -12.11
C THR A 34 -2.71 -2.92 -12.28
N LEU A 35 -2.59 -4.16 -11.80
CA LEU A 35 -1.37 -4.96 -12.01
C LEU A 35 -1.02 -5.15 -13.50
N LYS A 36 -2.01 -5.12 -14.38
CA LYS A 36 -1.81 -5.21 -15.84
C LYS A 36 -1.19 -3.92 -16.39
N ASP A 37 -1.64 -2.76 -15.94
CA ASP A 37 -1.08 -1.48 -16.38
C ASP A 37 0.35 -1.32 -15.88
N ILE A 38 0.60 -1.69 -14.61
CA ILE A 38 1.95 -1.71 -14.02
C ILE A 38 2.85 -2.68 -14.80
N GLY A 39 2.35 -3.89 -15.10
CA GLY A 39 3.09 -4.87 -15.90
C GLY A 39 3.41 -4.35 -17.30
N SER A 40 2.48 -3.64 -17.93
CA SER A 40 2.70 -3.03 -19.25
C SER A 40 3.77 -1.94 -19.19
N ARG A 41 3.78 -1.10 -18.15
CA ARG A 41 4.80 -0.05 -17.94
C ARG A 41 6.19 -0.63 -17.64
N LEU A 42 6.24 -1.74 -16.90
CA LEU A 42 7.49 -2.41 -16.51
C LEU A 42 7.91 -3.51 -17.50
N SER A 43 7.15 -3.73 -18.58
CA SER A 43 7.36 -4.81 -19.56
C SER A 43 7.43 -6.21 -18.94
N VAL A 44 6.60 -6.47 -17.92
CA VAL A 44 6.52 -7.77 -17.23
C VAL A 44 5.08 -8.25 -17.11
N SER A 45 4.90 -9.55 -16.86
CA SER A 45 3.57 -10.14 -16.69
C SER A 45 2.88 -9.63 -15.42
N SER A 46 1.55 -9.49 -15.44
CA SER A 46 0.77 -9.10 -14.24
C SER A 46 0.98 -10.05 -13.05
N ARG A 47 1.28 -11.33 -13.33
CA ARG A 47 1.61 -12.32 -12.30
C ARG A 47 2.92 -11.97 -11.60
N THR A 48 3.94 -11.62 -12.37
CA THR A 48 5.25 -11.18 -11.86
C THR A 48 5.09 -9.93 -11.00
N VAL A 49 4.30 -8.94 -11.44
CA VAL A 49 3.99 -7.75 -10.64
C VAL A 49 3.32 -8.16 -9.32
N GLY A 50 2.33 -9.04 -9.35
CA GLY A 50 1.63 -9.50 -8.14
C GLY A 50 2.55 -10.18 -7.11
N ILE A 51 3.55 -10.95 -7.57
CA ILE A 51 4.56 -11.55 -6.69
C ILE A 51 5.40 -10.45 -6.02
N HIS A 52 5.96 -9.53 -6.80
CA HIS A 52 6.77 -8.45 -6.24
C HIS A 52 5.99 -7.49 -5.35
N MET A 53 4.71 -7.24 -5.63
CA MET A 53 3.83 -6.49 -4.73
C MET A 53 3.78 -7.11 -3.33
N GLN A 54 3.65 -8.44 -3.25
CA GLN A 54 3.67 -9.14 -1.96
C GLN A 54 5.04 -9.03 -1.27
N GLU A 55 6.14 -9.15 -2.02
CA GLU A 55 7.50 -9.00 -1.49
C GLU A 55 7.76 -7.61 -0.89
N ILE A 56 7.20 -6.55 -1.50
CA ILE A 56 7.37 -5.18 -1.00
C ILE A 56 6.35 -4.77 0.07
N GLY A 57 5.42 -5.66 0.44
CA GLY A 57 4.37 -5.43 1.43
C GLY A 57 3.13 -4.71 0.91
N GLU A 58 2.99 -4.56 -0.41
CA GLU A 58 1.85 -3.89 -1.03
C GLU A 58 0.69 -4.84 -1.29
N SER A 59 -0.52 -4.35 -1.03
CA SER A 59 -1.75 -5.12 -1.18
C SER A 59 -2.89 -4.25 -1.67
N LYS A 60 -3.78 -4.85 -2.48
CA LYS A 60 -4.98 -4.16 -2.95
C LYS A 60 -5.92 -3.92 -1.77
N LYS A 61 -6.22 -2.67 -1.49
CA LYS A 61 -7.24 -2.24 -0.52
C LYS A 61 -8.46 -1.70 -1.27
N LEU A 62 -9.65 -1.97 -0.73
CA LEU A 62 -10.87 -1.36 -1.22
C LEU A 62 -11.01 0.06 -0.67
N ASP A 63 -11.62 0.93 -1.47
CA ASP A 63 -11.91 2.29 -1.05
C ASP A 63 -12.89 2.30 0.14
N LYS A 64 -12.70 3.26 1.04
CA LYS A 64 -13.60 3.46 2.19
C LYS A 64 -14.95 3.94 1.67
N ARG A 65 -16.04 3.32 2.14
CA ARG A 65 -17.40 3.78 1.84
C ARG A 65 -17.67 5.07 2.61
N VAL A 66 -17.94 6.16 1.89
CA VAL A 66 -18.41 7.43 2.46
C VAL A 66 -19.94 7.47 2.30
N PRO A 67 -20.73 7.65 3.38
CA PRO A 67 -22.20 7.54 3.31
C PRO A 67 -22.86 8.48 2.31
N HIS A 68 -22.35 9.72 2.20
CA HIS A 68 -22.81 10.71 1.24
C HIS A 68 -21.76 11.80 1.07
N GLU A 69 -21.84 12.51 -0.05
CA GLU A 69 -21.01 13.68 -0.29
C GLU A 69 -21.50 14.87 0.56
N LEU A 70 -20.56 15.66 1.09
CA LEU A 70 -20.86 16.83 1.90
C LEU A 70 -20.66 18.10 1.10
N THR A 71 -21.63 19.01 1.20
CA THR A 71 -21.45 20.39 0.71
C THR A 71 -20.47 21.14 1.61
N PRO A 72 -19.82 22.22 1.12
CA PRO A 72 -18.92 23.04 1.94
C PRO A 72 -19.57 23.49 3.26
N HIS A 73 -20.79 24.04 3.19
CA HIS A 73 -21.55 24.45 4.37
C HIS A 73 -21.79 23.31 5.37
N GLN A 74 -22.05 22.08 4.88
CA GLN A 74 -22.22 20.92 5.77
C GLN A 74 -20.91 20.53 6.46
N LYS A 75 -19.76 20.69 5.80
CA LYS A 75 -18.44 20.45 6.41
C LYS A 75 -18.15 21.47 7.51
N ASP A 76 -18.38 22.75 7.23
CA ASP A 76 -18.14 23.85 8.19
C ASP A 76 -19.01 23.67 9.43
N ARG A 77 -20.32 23.44 9.25
CA ARG A 77 -21.24 23.20 10.37
C ARG A 77 -20.86 21.98 11.20
N ARG A 78 -20.37 20.90 10.58
CA ARG A 78 -19.89 19.71 11.30
C ARG A 78 -18.64 20.05 12.13
N TYR A 79 -17.71 20.81 11.56
CA TYR A 79 -16.49 21.24 12.24
C TYR A 79 -16.79 22.12 13.45
N GLU A 80 -17.67 23.12 13.30
CA GLU A 80 -18.06 24.03 14.38
C GLU A 80 -18.70 23.28 15.55
N LEU A 81 -19.66 22.40 15.25
CA LEU A 81 -20.35 21.60 16.27
C LEU A 81 -19.38 20.65 16.98
N ALA A 82 -18.54 19.92 16.24
CA ALA A 82 -17.55 19.03 16.83
C ALA A 82 -16.57 19.80 17.74
N SER A 83 -16.13 20.98 17.30
CA SER A 83 -15.24 21.85 18.07
C SER A 83 -15.91 22.37 19.34
N ALA A 84 -17.17 22.77 19.26
CA ALA A 84 -17.95 23.21 20.42
C ALA A 84 -18.14 22.09 21.44
N LEU A 85 -18.52 20.89 20.97
CA LEU A 85 -18.69 19.71 21.81
C LEU A 85 -17.40 19.35 22.53
N LEU A 86 -16.28 19.29 21.80
CA LEU A 86 -14.96 18.97 22.37
C LEU A 86 -14.55 19.94 23.48
N ARG A 87 -14.85 21.24 23.33
CA ARG A 87 -14.59 22.25 24.37
C ARG A 87 -15.51 22.09 25.57
N SER A 88 -16.78 21.75 25.36
CA SER A 88 -17.76 21.59 26.44
C SER A 88 -17.56 20.32 27.28
N THR A 89 -17.02 19.25 26.69
CA THR A 89 -16.77 17.99 27.40
C THR A 89 -15.54 18.03 28.30
N GLY A 90 -14.80 19.15 28.32
CA GLY A 90 -13.67 19.40 29.22
C GLY A 90 -14.09 19.87 30.63
N THR A 91 -15.35 20.24 30.84
CA THR A 91 -15.87 20.67 32.14
C THR A 91 -16.72 19.56 32.77
N ILE A 92 -16.07 18.49 33.20
CA ILE A 92 -16.68 17.54 34.14
C ILE A 92 -16.45 18.14 35.53
N HIS A 93 -17.45 18.86 36.05
CA HIS A 93 -17.49 19.19 37.48
C HIS A 93 -17.79 17.89 38.24
N PHE A 94 -16.83 17.44 39.06
CA PHE A 94 -17.04 16.44 40.11
C PHE A 94 -17.80 17.04 41.29
#